data_AF-A0A7W0JKB3-F1
#
_entry.id   AF-A0A7W0JKB3-F1
#
_cell.length_a   1.000
_cell.length_b   1.000
_cell.length_c   1.000
_cell.angle_alpha   90.00
_cell.angle_beta   90.00
_cell.angle_gamma   90.00
#
_symmetry.space_group_name_H-M   'P 1'
#
loop_
_entity.id
_entity.type
_entity.pdbx_description
1 polymer ?
#
loop_
_entity_poly.entity_id
_entity_poly.type
_entity_poly.pdbx_seq_one_letter_code
_entity_poly.pdbx_strand_id
1 'polypeptide(L)'
;AVQELRARGGESKIGFAPNLSPHYPASEDAADLAVSDASDGYVNRWFLDPVFRGAYPEDMRARYEELLGPLDFIRDGDLETIAEPTDYIGVNYYAPRVMQAAPDDRPWPWRVIVPDSVQTTAGFTDGVARTEAGTPIVPTALTDLLVRIRDDYGPVPIMITENGAVFPDPVHDERRIRFTQDHLAALHDAIEQGVPVVGYCHWSFLDNFEWALGYAQRFGLVHVDYETLVRTPKDSARWYSEVVRRNGLPG
;
A
#
# COMPACT_ATOMS: atom_id res chain seq x y z
N ALA A 1 4.10 -18.33 -13.37
CA ALA A 1 2.92 -17.68 -14.01
C ALA A 1 3.33 -16.71 -15.11
N VAL A 2 4.27 -15.79 -14.84
CA VAL A 2 4.80 -14.85 -15.85
C VAL A 2 5.39 -15.61 -17.06
N GLN A 3 6.33 -16.53 -16.83
CA GLN A 3 6.93 -17.37 -17.88
C GLN A 3 5.88 -18.08 -18.75
N GLU A 4 4.85 -18.67 -18.12
CA GLU A 4 3.75 -19.33 -18.82
C GLU A 4 2.92 -18.39 -19.68
N LEU A 5 2.63 -17.17 -19.21
CA LEU A 5 1.93 -16.16 -20.01
C LEU A 5 2.78 -15.77 -21.23
N ARG A 6 4.10 -15.58 -21.05
CA ARG A 6 5.02 -15.26 -22.16
C ARG A 6 5.12 -16.37 -23.18
N ALA A 7 5.21 -17.62 -22.74
CA ALA A 7 5.29 -18.79 -23.62
C ALA A 7 4.05 -18.93 -24.53
N ARG A 8 2.89 -18.43 -24.09
CA ARG A 8 1.65 -18.41 -24.89
C ARG A 8 1.61 -17.29 -25.94
N GLY A 9 2.48 -16.29 -25.83
CA GLY A 9 2.52 -15.11 -26.70
C GLY A 9 1.36 -14.13 -26.47
N GLY A 10 1.31 -13.07 -27.29
CA GLY A 10 0.28 -12.02 -27.22
C GLY A 10 0.72 -10.75 -26.47
N GLU A 11 -0.23 -9.83 -26.28
CA GLU A 11 0.02 -8.50 -25.69
C GLU A 11 -0.44 -8.37 -24.23
N SER A 12 -0.90 -9.46 -23.61
CA SER A 12 -1.37 -9.47 -22.23
C SER A 12 -0.27 -9.07 -21.25
N LYS A 13 -0.66 -8.26 -20.27
CA LYS A 13 0.21 -7.72 -19.23
C LYS A 13 0.03 -8.49 -17.91
N ILE A 14 1.11 -8.71 -17.18
CA ILE A 14 1.10 -9.37 -15.87
C ILE A 14 2.05 -8.68 -14.89
N GLY A 15 1.60 -8.57 -13.64
CA GLY A 15 2.35 -8.05 -12.51
C GLY A 15 1.92 -8.72 -11.21
N PHE A 16 2.58 -8.35 -10.12
CA PHE A 16 2.25 -8.75 -8.75
C PHE A 16 1.86 -7.51 -7.94
N ALA A 17 1.04 -7.66 -6.90
CA ALA A 17 0.45 -6.54 -6.15
C ALA A 17 0.69 -6.68 -4.64
N PRO A 18 1.88 -6.32 -4.13
CA PRO A 18 2.16 -6.31 -2.70
C PRO A 18 1.45 -5.16 -1.98
N ASN A 19 1.14 -5.40 -0.71
CA ASN A 19 0.85 -4.34 0.25
C ASN A 19 2.16 -3.70 0.68
N LEU A 20 2.34 -2.42 0.38
CA LEU A 20 3.56 -1.68 0.65
C LEU A 20 3.27 -0.47 1.54
N SER A 21 4.19 -0.20 2.45
CA SER A 21 4.13 0.97 3.33
C SER A 21 5.50 1.62 3.37
N PRO A 22 5.65 2.94 3.19
CA PRO A 22 6.90 3.60 3.54
C PRO A 22 7.09 3.58 5.07
N HIS A 23 8.33 3.46 5.50
CA HIS A 23 8.70 3.39 6.90
C HIS A 23 9.45 4.65 7.32
N TYR A 24 9.05 5.19 8.46
CA TYR A 24 9.71 6.34 9.08
C TYR A 24 10.13 5.96 10.49
N PRO A 25 11.31 6.38 10.95
CA PRO A 25 11.70 6.18 12.34
C PRO A 25 10.85 7.10 13.25
N ALA A 26 10.55 6.66 14.46
CA ALA A 26 9.81 7.46 15.45
C ALA A 26 10.61 8.66 15.97
N SER A 27 11.95 8.58 15.91
CA SER A 27 12.89 9.64 16.32
C SER A 27 14.22 9.50 15.56
N GLU A 28 15.16 10.40 15.84
CA GLU A 28 16.53 10.31 15.31
C GLU A 28 17.42 9.32 16.11
N ASP A 29 16.86 8.65 17.14
CA ASP A 29 17.61 7.66 17.90
C ASP A 29 18.02 6.49 16.99
N ALA A 30 19.29 6.06 17.13
CA ALA A 30 19.85 4.98 16.33
C ALA A 30 19.03 3.67 16.42
N ALA A 31 18.36 3.44 17.54
CA ALA A 31 17.49 2.29 17.72
C ALA A 31 16.24 2.37 16.82
N ASP A 32 15.58 3.53 16.75
CA ASP A 32 14.39 3.74 15.92
C ASP A 32 14.75 3.69 14.42
N LEU A 33 15.89 4.25 14.04
CA LEU A 33 16.44 4.15 12.68
C LEU A 33 16.68 2.69 12.28
N ALA A 34 17.35 1.92 13.14
CA ALA A 34 17.67 0.52 12.87
C ALA A 34 16.40 -0.34 12.75
N VAL A 35 15.40 -0.16 13.62
CA VAL A 35 14.16 -0.92 13.49
C VAL A 35 13.28 -0.45 12.34
N SER A 36 13.39 0.82 11.92
CA SER A 36 12.72 1.31 10.72
C SER A 36 13.21 0.58 9.48
N ASP A 37 14.53 0.53 9.28
CA ASP A 37 15.14 -0.22 8.17
C ASP A 37 14.82 -1.72 8.24
N ALA A 38 14.92 -2.32 9.42
CA ALA A 38 14.70 -3.76 9.55
C ALA A 38 13.21 -4.15 9.38
N SER A 39 12.29 -3.25 9.74
CA SER A 39 10.86 -3.43 9.49
C SER A 39 10.48 -3.16 8.03
N ASP A 40 11.22 -2.29 7.34
CA ASP A 40 11.13 -2.11 5.89
C ASP A 40 11.61 -3.35 5.14
N GLY A 41 12.71 -3.94 5.62
CA GLY A 41 13.15 -5.28 5.31
C GLY A 41 12.00 -6.29 5.35
N TYR A 42 11.30 -6.34 6.49
CA TYR A 42 10.20 -7.28 6.75
C TYR A 42 8.95 -7.07 5.85
N VAL A 43 8.53 -5.82 5.61
CA VAL A 43 7.28 -5.54 4.88
C VAL A 43 7.48 -5.38 3.39
N ASN A 44 8.54 -4.70 2.96
CA ASN A 44 8.71 -4.27 1.58
C ASN A 44 9.84 -5.07 0.89
N ARG A 45 11.09 -4.89 1.34
CA ARG A 45 12.27 -5.41 0.64
C ARG A 45 12.28 -6.93 0.54
N TRP A 46 11.74 -7.64 1.54
CA TRP A 46 11.61 -9.11 1.49
C TRP A 46 10.81 -9.62 0.28
N PHE A 47 9.89 -8.81 -0.25
CA PHE A 47 9.09 -9.14 -1.43
C PHE A 47 9.57 -8.44 -2.70
N LEU A 48 10.14 -7.24 -2.59
CA LEU A 48 10.61 -6.47 -3.73
C LEU A 48 11.99 -6.92 -4.23
N ASP A 49 12.96 -7.13 -3.33
CA ASP A 49 14.33 -7.50 -3.71
C ASP A 49 14.39 -8.83 -4.49
N PRO A 50 13.66 -9.90 -4.11
CA PRO A 50 13.69 -11.14 -4.91
C PRO A 50 13.18 -10.94 -6.34
N VAL A 51 12.17 -10.08 -6.54
CA VAL A 51 11.57 -9.86 -7.86
C VAL A 51 12.44 -8.94 -8.72
N PHE A 52 12.99 -7.87 -8.16
CA PHE A 52 13.72 -6.86 -8.94
C PHE A 52 15.23 -7.04 -8.96
N ARG A 53 15.78 -7.72 -7.95
CA ARG A 53 17.23 -7.92 -7.79
C ARG A 53 17.64 -9.40 -7.85
N GLY A 54 16.68 -10.33 -7.84
CA GLY A 54 16.97 -11.77 -7.86
C GLY A 54 17.65 -12.27 -6.59
N ALA A 55 17.50 -11.57 -5.46
CA ALA A 55 18.09 -11.95 -4.18
C ALA A 55 17.21 -11.49 -3.02
N TYR A 56 17.21 -12.24 -1.92
CA TYR A 56 16.64 -11.76 -0.66
C TYR A 56 17.58 -10.74 0.00
N PRO A 57 17.04 -9.77 0.77
CA PRO A 57 17.86 -8.86 1.54
C PRO A 57 18.66 -9.62 2.61
N GLU A 58 19.99 -9.46 2.60
CA GLU A 58 20.91 -10.24 3.45
C GLU A 58 20.63 -10.05 4.95
N ASP A 59 20.33 -8.82 5.37
CA ASP A 59 20.00 -8.47 6.75
C ASP A 59 18.75 -9.20 7.25
N MET A 60 17.73 -9.29 6.41
CA MET A 60 16.49 -10.00 6.74
C MET A 60 16.67 -11.51 6.68
N ARG A 61 17.44 -12.01 5.70
CA ARG A 61 17.73 -13.43 5.60
C ARG A 61 18.46 -13.92 6.85
N ALA A 62 19.53 -13.24 7.26
CA ALA A 62 20.30 -13.59 8.46
C ALA A 62 19.40 -13.64 9.70
N ARG A 63 18.50 -12.66 9.84
CA ARG A 63 17.53 -12.58 10.93
C ARG A 63 16.50 -13.71 10.92
N TYR A 64 15.97 -14.09 9.76
CA TYR A 64 15.08 -15.25 9.68
C TYR A 64 15.81 -16.56 9.95
N GLU A 65 17.06 -16.69 9.49
CA GLU A 65 17.88 -17.87 9.77
C GLU A 65 18.22 -18.01 11.26
N GLU A 66 18.44 -16.89 11.96
CA GLU A 66 18.59 -16.89 13.42
C GLU A 66 17.32 -17.37 14.14
N LEU A 67 16.13 -16.97 13.65
CA LEU A 67 14.84 -17.29 14.29
C LEU A 67 14.33 -18.69 13.97
N LEU A 68 14.52 -19.15 12.72
CA LEU A 68 13.86 -20.34 12.17
C LEU A 68 14.85 -21.47 11.85
N GLY A 69 16.16 -21.18 11.85
CA GLY A 69 17.17 -22.05 11.25
C GLY A 69 17.32 -21.81 9.74
N PRO A 70 18.15 -22.62 9.07
CA PRO A 70 18.43 -22.46 7.64
C PRO A 70 17.16 -22.41 6.78
N LEU A 71 17.12 -21.49 5.81
CA LEU A 71 16.01 -21.37 4.85
C LEU A 71 16.15 -22.38 3.70
N ASP A 72 16.29 -23.66 4.03
CA ASP A 72 16.54 -24.78 3.08
C ASP A 72 15.39 -25.02 2.08
N PHE A 73 14.31 -24.25 2.18
CA PHE A 73 13.23 -24.24 1.21
C PHE A 73 13.56 -23.45 -0.06
N ILE A 74 14.58 -22.57 -0.02
CA ILE A 74 15.06 -21.82 -1.20
C ILE A 74 15.97 -22.76 -2.00
N ARG A 75 15.55 -23.12 -3.21
CA ARG A 75 16.27 -24.05 -4.10
C ARG A 75 16.95 -23.31 -5.24
N ASP A 76 17.94 -23.97 -5.83
CA ASP A 76 18.59 -23.51 -7.06
C ASP A 76 17.54 -23.28 -8.16
N GLY A 77 17.55 -22.11 -8.80
CA GLY A 77 16.59 -21.74 -9.83
C GLY A 77 15.36 -20.98 -9.32
N ASP A 78 15.10 -20.96 -8.01
CA ASP A 78 13.92 -20.29 -7.45
C ASP A 78 13.99 -18.77 -7.63
N LEU A 79 15.13 -18.15 -7.32
CA LEU A 79 15.30 -16.71 -7.41
C LEU A 79 15.34 -16.23 -8.86
N GLU A 80 15.90 -17.01 -9.78
CA GLU A 80 15.83 -16.74 -11.22
C GLU A 80 14.38 -16.79 -11.72
N THR A 81 13.59 -17.74 -11.21
CA THR A 81 12.16 -17.86 -11.56
C THR A 81 11.33 -16.72 -10.96
N ILE A 82 11.62 -16.31 -9.73
CA ILE A 82 10.96 -15.19 -9.04
C ILE A 82 11.27 -13.86 -9.75
N ALA A 83 12.51 -13.68 -10.21
CA ALA A 83 12.98 -12.48 -10.89
C ALA A 83 12.57 -12.39 -12.37
N GLU A 84 11.69 -13.28 -12.86
CA GLU A 84 11.14 -13.16 -14.21
C GLU A 84 10.48 -11.79 -14.39
N PRO A 85 10.89 -10.98 -15.40
CA PRO A 85 10.41 -9.61 -15.55
C PRO A 85 8.89 -9.49 -15.73
N THR A 86 8.25 -8.71 -14.85
CA THR A 86 6.84 -8.33 -14.96
C THR A 86 6.65 -7.10 -15.86
N ASP A 87 5.42 -6.89 -16.35
CA ASP A 87 5.09 -5.70 -17.14
C ASP A 87 4.86 -4.44 -16.29
N TYR A 88 4.45 -4.63 -15.04
CA TYR A 88 4.19 -3.59 -14.06
C TYR A 88 4.28 -4.18 -12.65
N ILE A 89 4.28 -3.32 -11.63
CA ILE A 89 4.02 -3.66 -10.24
C ILE A 89 2.71 -3.03 -9.77
N GLY A 90 1.87 -3.82 -9.13
CA GLY A 90 0.72 -3.34 -8.37
C GLY A 90 1.18 -2.82 -7.01
N VAL A 91 0.60 -1.73 -6.53
CA VAL A 91 0.87 -1.19 -5.20
C VAL A 91 -0.46 -1.07 -4.47
N ASN A 92 -0.56 -1.77 -3.34
CA ASN A 92 -1.64 -1.60 -2.39
C ASN A 92 -1.13 -0.70 -1.25
N TYR A 93 -1.67 0.51 -1.16
CA TYR A 93 -1.25 1.51 -0.17
C TYR A 93 -2.44 2.00 0.66
N TYR A 94 -2.24 1.99 1.98
CA TYR A 94 -3.23 2.45 2.96
C TYR A 94 -2.65 3.43 3.98
N ALA A 95 -1.42 3.20 4.45
CA ALA A 95 -0.77 4.03 5.45
C ALA A 95 0.74 3.79 5.50
N PRO A 96 1.51 4.78 6.00
CA PRO A 96 2.89 4.59 6.38
C PRO A 96 3.01 3.81 7.70
N ARG A 97 4.23 3.40 8.03
CA ARG A 97 4.57 2.82 9.34
C ARG A 97 5.60 3.70 10.03
N VAL A 98 5.24 4.26 11.18
CA VAL A 98 6.22 4.91 12.05
C VAL A 98 6.74 3.89 13.06
N MET A 99 8.06 3.69 13.06
CA MET A 99 8.72 2.57 13.72
C MET A 99 9.43 3.04 14.97
N GLN A 100 9.01 2.51 16.12
CA GLN A 100 9.66 2.72 17.41
C GLN A 100 10.32 1.42 17.89
N ALA A 101 11.54 1.52 18.39
CA ALA A 101 12.25 0.42 19.00
C ALA A 101 11.52 -0.06 20.26
N ALA A 102 11.36 -1.38 20.38
CA ALA A 102 10.76 -2.03 21.53
C ALA A 102 11.59 -3.29 21.84
N PRO A 103 12.77 -3.15 22.48
CA PRO A 103 13.73 -4.26 22.64
C PRO A 103 13.16 -5.51 23.33
N ASP A 104 12.14 -5.33 24.17
CA ASP A 104 11.51 -6.41 24.92
C ASP A 104 10.45 -7.17 24.09
N ASP A 105 10.02 -6.64 22.95
CA ASP A 105 9.06 -7.30 22.07
C ASP A 105 9.79 -8.34 21.21
N ARG A 106 9.35 -9.59 21.26
CA ARG A 106 9.91 -10.69 20.47
C ARG A 106 8.82 -11.34 19.61
N PRO A 107 9.17 -11.88 18.42
CA PRO A 107 10.50 -11.96 17.82
C PRO A 107 10.98 -10.65 17.16
N TRP A 108 10.11 -9.64 17.09
CA TRP A 108 10.37 -8.38 16.42
C TRP A 108 10.46 -7.23 17.43
N PRO A 109 11.66 -6.68 17.69
CA PRO A 109 11.88 -5.67 18.73
C PRO A 109 11.45 -4.27 18.30
N TRP A 110 10.25 -4.13 17.75
CA TRP A 110 9.69 -2.85 17.32
C TRP A 110 8.18 -2.82 17.37
N ARG A 111 7.65 -1.59 17.45
CA ARG A 111 6.23 -1.29 17.36
C ARG A 111 5.97 -0.34 16.21
N VAL A 112 4.84 -0.55 15.56
CA VAL A 112 4.25 0.49 14.73
C VAL A 112 3.51 1.43 15.67
N ILE A 113 3.91 2.69 15.68
CA ILE A 113 3.22 3.73 16.42
C ILE A 113 2.59 4.70 15.43
N VAL A 114 1.71 5.55 15.95
CA VAL A 114 1.18 6.69 15.23
C VAL A 114 1.43 7.89 16.14
N PRO A 115 2.55 8.60 15.94
CA PRO A 115 2.90 9.77 16.75
C PRO A 115 1.82 10.85 16.66
N ASP A 116 1.65 11.59 17.74
CA ASP A 116 0.77 12.77 17.76
C ASP A 116 1.23 13.86 16.77
N SER A 117 2.51 13.82 16.37
CA SER A 117 3.14 14.75 15.42
C SER A 117 2.88 14.40 13.95
N VAL A 118 2.28 13.24 13.63
CA VAL A 118 1.92 12.91 12.25
C VAL A 118 0.80 13.86 11.80
N GLN A 119 1.22 14.92 11.13
CA GLN A 119 0.32 15.86 10.48
C GLN A 119 -0.27 15.17 9.25
N THR A 120 -1.53 14.76 9.36
CA THR A 120 -2.32 14.32 8.21
C THR A 120 -2.63 15.53 7.32
N THR A 121 -2.88 15.30 6.03
CA THR A 121 -2.89 16.35 5.00
C THR A 121 -3.75 17.56 5.36
N ALA A 122 -3.09 18.73 5.35
CA ALA A 122 -3.66 20.06 5.18
C ALA A 122 -4.86 20.43 6.07
N GLY A 123 -4.64 20.54 7.38
CA GLY A 123 -5.37 21.46 8.27
C GLY A 123 -6.87 21.26 8.51
N PHE A 124 -7.53 20.28 7.89
CA PHE A 124 -8.99 20.13 7.98
C PHE A 124 -9.44 18.66 7.97
N THR A 125 -8.89 17.86 8.88
CA THR A 125 -9.72 16.81 9.49
C THR A 125 -10.17 17.38 10.83
N ASP A 126 -11.48 17.45 11.08
CA ASP A 126 -12.04 17.79 12.41
C ASP A 126 -11.63 16.72 13.44
N GLY A 127 -10.34 16.65 13.79
CA GLY A 127 -9.77 15.66 14.69
C GLY A 127 -9.60 14.24 14.12
N VAL A 128 -9.68 14.03 12.80
CA VAL A 128 -9.58 12.69 12.19
C VAL A 128 -8.19 12.47 11.57
N ALA A 129 -7.19 12.33 12.44
CA ALA A 129 -5.83 11.91 12.07
C ALA A 129 -5.76 10.43 11.61
N ARG A 130 -6.89 9.71 11.63
CA ARG A 130 -6.97 8.26 11.47
C ARG A 130 -8.30 7.82 10.85
N THR A 131 -8.33 6.74 10.08
CA THR A 131 -9.57 6.03 9.75
C THR A 131 -10.27 5.55 11.02
N GLU A 132 -11.50 5.06 10.92
CA GLU A 132 -12.20 4.47 12.07
C GLU A 132 -11.45 3.26 12.67
N ALA A 133 -10.73 2.51 11.83
CA ALA A 133 -9.82 1.44 12.27
C ALA A 133 -8.51 1.94 12.95
N GLY A 134 -8.34 3.25 13.16
CA GLY A 134 -7.14 3.81 13.81
C GLY A 134 -5.93 4.01 12.88
N THR A 135 -6.09 3.78 11.58
CA THR A 135 -5.04 3.85 10.54
C THR A 135 -4.75 5.29 10.16
N PRO A 136 -3.51 5.79 10.22
CA PRO A 136 -3.21 7.18 9.90
C PRO A 136 -3.44 7.47 8.41
N ILE A 137 -3.95 8.67 8.10
CA ILE A 137 -4.21 9.12 6.72
C ILE A 137 -3.07 10.03 6.27
N VAL A 138 -2.10 9.51 5.52
CA VAL A 138 -0.92 10.26 5.07
C VAL A 138 -0.73 10.14 3.55
N PRO A 139 -1.45 10.94 2.76
CA PRO A 139 -1.35 10.91 1.30
C PRO A 139 0.07 11.14 0.77
N THR A 140 0.83 12.08 1.33
CA THR A 140 2.21 12.38 0.86
C THR A 140 3.16 11.20 0.99
N ALA A 141 2.91 10.28 1.93
CA ALA A 141 3.70 9.06 2.06
C ALA A 141 3.45 8.08 0.88
N LEU A 142 2.31 8.17 0.17
CA LEU A 142 2.16 7.48 -1.11
C LEU A 142 3.19 8.01 -2.12
N THR A 143 3.36 9.32 -2.23
CA THR A 143 4.35 9.94 -3.11
C THR A 143 5.76 9.43 -2.79
N ASP A 144 6.14 9.45 -1.51
CA ASP A 144 7.45 8.98 -1.04
C ASP A 144 7.68 7.51 -1.43
N LEU A 145 6.69 6.64 -1.21
CA LEU A 145 6.76 5.23 -1.57
C LEU A 145 6.98 5.04 -3.07
N LEU A 146 6.23 5.74 -3.91
CA LEU A 146 6.30 5.58 -5.36
C LEU A 146 7.61 6.11 -5.95
N VAL A 147 8.08 7.26 -5.44
CA VAL A 147 9.39 7.83 -5.78
C VAL A 147 10.49 6.86 -5.38
N ARG A 148 10.43 6.29 -4.18
CA ARG A 148 11.39 5.28 -3.71
C ARG A 148 11.41 4.04 -4.60
N ILE A 149 10.25 3.50 -4.99
CA ILE A 149 10.21 2.32 -5.87
C ILE A 149 10.96 2.61 -7.18
N ARG A 150 10.73 3.78 -7.78
CA ARG A 150 11.45 4.21 -8.98
C ARG A 150 12.95 4.32 -8.75
N ASP A 151 13.37 4.90 -7.64
CA ASP A 151 14.78 5.16 -7.35
C ASP A 151 15.54 3.87 -6.98
N ASP A 152 14.92 2.96 -6.24
CA ASP A 152 15.53 1.72 -5.74
C ASP A 152 15.51 0.55 -6.75
N TYR A 153 14.52 0.53 -7.65
CA TYR A 153 14.25 -0.60 -8.56
C TYR A 153 14.12 -0.19 -10.04
N GLY A 154 14.24 1.11 -10.35
CA GLY A 154 14.13 1.65 -11.70
C GLY A 154 12.69 2.01 -12.10
N PRO A 155 12.49 2.57 -13.31
CA PRO A 155 11.21 3.10 -13.77
C PRO A 155 10.24 2.00 -14.23
N VAL A 156 9.97 1.01 -13.38
CA VAL A 156 8.94 -0.02 -13.62
C VAL A 156 7.55 0.63 -13.59
N PRO A 157 6.67 0.34 -14.57
CA PRO A 157 5.30 0.85 -14.53
C PRO A 157 4.58 0.45 -13.24
N ILE A 158 3.89 1.40 -12.61
CA ILE A 158 3.19 1.20 -11.33
C ILE A 158 1.68 1.36 -11.50
N MET A 159 0.92 0.39 -11.02
CA MET A 159 -0.53 0.51 -10.88
C MET A 159 -0.87 0.56 -9.39
N ILE A 160 -1.60 1.58 -8.93
CA ILE A 160 -2.20 1.52 -7.59
C ILE A 160 -3.36 0.53 -7.67
N THR A 161 -3.14 -0.70 -7.21
CA THR A 161 -4.12 -1.78 -7.29
C THR A 161 -5.14 -1.70 -6.17
N GLU A 162 -4.77 -1.12 -5.02
CA GLU A 162 -5.67 -0.81 -3.93
C GLU A 162 -5.26 0.48 -3.22
N ASN A 163 -6.22 1.37 -3.02
CA ASN A 163 -6.15 2.47 -2.06
C ASN A 163 -7.57 2.85 -1.64
N GLY A 164 -7.79 3.02 -0.34
CA GLY A 164 -9.11 3.30 0.21
C GLY A 164 -9.08 3.42 1.72
N ALA A 165 -10.24 3.69 2.32
CA ALA A 165 -10.37 3.81 3.77
C ALA A 165 -11.75 3.35 4.26
N VAL A 166 -11.77 2.86 5.50
CA VAL A 166 -13.00 2.64 6.25
C VAL A 166 -13.55 3.97 6.74
N PHE A 167 -14.80 4.24 6.37
CA PHE A 167 -15.63 5.26 7.00
C PHE A 167 -17.00 4.67 7.34
N PRO A 168 -17.62 5.05 8.47
CA PRO A 168 -18.93 4.54 8.88
C PRO A 168 -20.08 5.15 8.08
N ASP A 169 -19.79 6.20 7.30
CA ASP A 169 -20.79 6.96 6.56
C ASP A 169 -21.51 6.06 5.55
N PRO A 170 -22.86 6.08 5.53
CA PRO A 170 -23.64 5.19 4.68
C PRO A 170 -23.57 5.63 3.20
N VAL A 171 -24.38 6.60 2.79
CA VAL A 171 -24.46 7.06 1.39
C VAL A 171 -23.78 8.41 1.18
N HIS A 172 -23.87 9.30 2.17
CA HIS A 172 -23.23 10.62 2.13
C HIS A 172 -21.87 10.56 2.82
N ASP A 173 -20.83 10.25 2.06
CA ASP A 173 -19.50 9.86 2.56
C ASP A 173 -18.39 10.84 2.13
N GLU A 174 -18.56 12.11 2.49
CA GLU A 174 -17.62 13.21 2.17
C GLU A 174 -16.17 12.91 2.61
N ARG A 175 -16.00 12.20 3.74
CA ARG A 175 -14.67 11.79 4.21
C ARG A 175 -13.97 10.86 3.22
N ARG A 176 -14.71 9.98 2.53
CA ARG A 176 -14.14 9.11 1.47
C ARG A 176 -13.77 9.91 0.24
N ILE A 177 -14.60 10.88 -0.16
CA ILE A 177 -14.28 11.80 -1.25
C ILE A 177 -12.96 12.49 -0.95
N ARG A 178 -12.83 13.10 0.24
CA ARG A 178 -11.63 13.82 0.63
C ARG A 178 -10.39 12.93 0.69
N PHE A 179 -10.51 11.75 1.32
CA PHE A 179 -9.43 10.75 1.35
C PHE A 179 -8.93 10.43 -0.06
N THR A 180 -9.86 10.14 -0.97
CA THR A 180 -9.53 9.73 -2.35
C THR A 180 -8.94 10.90 -3.13
N GLN A 181 -9.48 12.11 -2.96
CA GLN A 181 -8.94 13.32 -3.56
C GLN A 181 -7.49 13.58 -3.15
N ASP A 182 -7.19 13.51 -1.85
CA ASP A 182 -5.85 13.81 -1.36
C ASP A 182 -4.82 12.76 -1.84
N HIS A 183 -5.19 11.47 -1.90
CA HIS A 183 -4.30 10.43 -2.43
C HIS A 183 -4.11 10.50 -3.94
N LEU A 184 -5.13 10.92 -4.70
CA LEU A 184 -4.99 11.18 -6.13
C LEU A 184 -4.11 12.40 -6.41
N ALA A 185 -4.16 13.43 -5.55
CA ALA A 185 -3.23 14.56 -5.62
C ALA A 185 -1.79 14.11 -5.34
N ALA A 186 -1.56 13.33 -4.28
CA ALA A 186 -0.24 12.75 -3.98
C ALA A 186 0.28 11.82 -5.10
N LEU A 187 -0.60 11.05 -5.73
CA LEU A 187 -0.27 10.24 -6.90
C LEU A 187 0.15 11.13 -8.09
N HIS A 188 -0.54 12.24 -8.31
CA HIS A 188 -0.18 13.22 -9.32
C HIS A 188 1.20 13.84 -9.05
N ASP A 189 1.50 14.19 -7.80
CA ASP A 189 2.83 14.70 -7.41
C ASP A 189 3.94 13.68 -7.70
N ALA A 190 3.67 12.38 -7.55
CA ALA A 190 4.62 11.32 -7.92
C ALA A 190 4.81 11.24 -9.44
N ILE A 191 3.74 11.39 -10.22
CA ILE A 191 3.78 11.44 -11.68
C ILE A 191 4.61 12.65 -12.14
N GLU A 192 4.41 13.83 -11.55
CA GLU A 192 5.21 15.03 -11.86
C GLU A 192 6.70 14.85 -11.53
N GLN A 193 7.01 14.02 -10.53
CA GLN A 193 8.38 13.64 -10.21
C GLN A 193 8.96 12.56 -11.14
N GLY A 194 8.20 12.05 -12.11
CA GLY A 194 8.67 11.09 -13.12
C GLY A 194 8.42 9.62 -12.77
N VAL A 195 7.55 9.31 -11.81
CA VAL A 195 7.10 7.94 -11.57
C VAL A 195 6.16 7.48 -12.70
N PRO A 196 6.41 6.34 -13.37
CA PRO A 196 5.57 5.85 -14.47
C PRO A 196 4.29 5.16 -13.95
N VAL A 197 3.31 5.94 -13.51
CA VAL A 197 2.01 5.42 -13.06
C VAL A 197 1.11 5.08 -14.25
N VAL A 198 0.54 3.88 -14.27
CA VAL A 198 -0.34 3.38 -15.35
C VAL A 198 -1.80 3.19 -14.93
N GLY A 199 -2.14 3.34 -13.65
CA GLY A 199 -3.53 3.25 -13.21
C GLY A 199 -3.72 3.40 -11.70
N TYR A 200 -4.98 3.63 -11.31
CA TYR A 200 -5.42 3.69 -9.93
C TYR A 200 -6.76 2.95 -9.76
N CYS A 201 -6.82 2.09 -8.76
CA CYS A 201 -7.98 1.31 -8.38
C CYS A 201 -8.37 1.64 -6.93
N HIS A 202 -9.56 2.23 -6.77
CA HIS A 202 -10.11 2.47 -5.45
C HIS A 202 -10.53 1.15 -4.79
N TRP A 203 -10.04 0.89 -3.58
CA TRP A 203 -10.54 -0.18 -2.74
C TRP A 203 -11.69 0.35 -1.87
N SER A 204 -12.95 0.00 -2.14
CA SER A 204 -13.40 -1.01 -3.10
C SER A 204 -14.65 -0.55 -3.85
N PHE A 205 -15.10 -1.36 -4.81
CA PHE A 205 -16.34 -1.05 -5.53
C PHE A 205 -17.56 -1.19 -4.61
N LEU A 206 -17.69 -2.32 -3.88
CA LEU A 206 -18.82 -2.61 -2.99
C LEU A 206 -18.38 -2.67 -1.53
N ASP A 207 -19.26 -2.28 -0.61
CA ASP A 207 -19.16 -2.73 0.78
C ASP A 207 -19.10 -4.27 0.79
N ASN A 208 -18.14 -4.84 1.50
CA ASN A 208 -17.82 -6.26 1.42
C ASN A 208 -17.43 -6.83 2.80
N PHE A 209 -17.06 -8.12 2.82
CA PHE A 209 -16.57 -8.80 4.00
C PHE A 209 -15.11 -8.41 4.28
N GLU A 210 -14.89 -7.58 5.30
CA GLU A 210 -13.56 -7.07 5.66
C GLU A 210 -12.81 -8.05 6.58
N TRP A 211 -12.56 -9.26 6.06
CA TRP A 211 -11.71 -10.27 6.70
C TRP A 211 -12.06 -10.51 8.19
N ALA A 212 -11.09 -10.33 9.09
CA ALA A 212 -11.28 -10.51 10.52
C ALA A 212 -12.24 -9.49 11.17
N LEU A 213 -12.51 -8.36 10.50
CA LEU A 213 -13.43 -7.31 10.98
C LEU A 213 -14.87 -7.53 10.47
N GLY A 214 -15.09 -8.53 9.62
CA GLY A 214 -16.40 -8.91 9.12
C GLY A 214 -17.10 -7.79 8.34
N TYR A 215 -18.43 -7.71 8.45
CA TYR A 215 -19.25 -6.78 7.68
C TYR A 215 -19.46 -5.41 8.36
N ALA A 216 -18.82 -5.18 9.51
CA ALA A 216 -18.95 -3.92 10.24
C ALA A 216 -18.22 -2.77 9.52
N GLN A 217 -17.09 -3.07 8.88
CA GLN A 217 -16.27 -2.09 8.18
C GLN A 217 -16.79 -1.91 6.75
N ARG A 218 -16.67 -0.68 6.23
CA ARG A 218 -17.17 -0.30 4.90
C ARG A 218 -16.12 0.47 4.13
N PHE A 219 -15.56 -0.16 3.09
CA PHE A 219 -14.64 0.46 2.13
C PHE A 219 -15.32 0.91 0.83
N GLY A 220 -16.50 0.36 0.50
CA GLY A 220 -17.02 0.40 -0.85
C GLY A 220 -17.53 1.77 -1.31
N LEU A 221 -17.29 2.15 -2.55
CA LEU A 221 -17.95 3.28 -3.21
C LEU A 221 -19.48 3.07 -3.32
N VAL A 222 -19.93 1.82 -3.30
CA VAL A 222 -21.34 1.44 -3.33
C VAL A 222 -21.71 0.78 -2.02
N HIS A 223 -22.70 1.36 -1.35
CA HIS A 223 -23.29 0.76 -0.15
C HIS A 223 -24.00 -0.55 -0.50
N VAL A 224 -23.84 -1.56 0.36
CA VAL A 224 -24.61 -2.80 0.31
C VAL A 224 -25.37 -2.97 1.62
N ASP A 225 -26.68 -3.05 1.50
CA ASP A 225 -27.54 -3.57 2.57
C ASP A 225 -27.42 -5.10 2.55
N TYR A 226 -26.89 -5.69 3.63
CA TYR A 226 -26.62 -7.12 3.69
C TYR A 226 -27.86 -7.98 3.94
N GLU A 227 -28.96 -7.39 4.41
CA GLU A 227 -30.23 -8.11 4.58
C GLU A 227 -31.00 -8.19 3.26
N THR A 228 -31.06 -7.07 2.52
CA THR A 228 -31.88 -6.96 1.31
C THR A 228 -31.08 -7.11 0.02
N LEU A 229 -29.75 -7.01 0.09
CA LEU A 229 -28.82 -6.96 -1.04
C LEU A 229 -29.04 -5.75 -1.96
N VAL A 230 -29.73 -4.71 -1.50
CA VAL A 230 -29.85 -3.46 -2.26
C VAL A 230 -28.48 -2.77 -2.35
N ARG A 231 -28.15 -2.27 -3.55
CA ARG A 231 -26.91 -1.53 -3.83
C ARG A 231 -27.24 -0.05 -4.04
N THR A 232 -26.61 0.81 -3.26
CA THR A 232 -26.81 2.26 -3.33
C THR A 232 -25.48 2.95 -3.59
N PRO A 233 -25.24 3.51 -4.79
CA PRO A 233 -24.04 4.31 -5.05
C PRO A 233 -23.94 5.47 -4.07
N LYS A 234 -22.81 5.58 -3.38
CA LYS A 234 -22.53 6.66 -2.44
C LYS A 234 -22.15 7.94 -3.20
N ASP A 235 -22.07 9.06 -2.49
CA ASP A 235 -21.61 10.33 -3.07
C ASP A 235 -20.19 10.19 -3.63
N SER A 236 -19.33 9.44 -2.95
CA SER A 236 -17.99 9.08 -3.45
C SER A 236 -17.99 8.32 -4.78
N ALA A 237 -18.97 7.44 -5.05
CA ALA A 237 -19.08 6.78 -6.35
C ALA A 237 -19.37 7.77 -7.47
N ARG A 238 -20.26 8.74 -7.22
CA ARG A 238 -20.63 9.77 -8.20
C ARG A 238 -19.47 10.72 -8.44
N TRP A 239 -18.80 11.14 -7.38
CA TRP A 239 -17.60 11.97 -7.45
C TRP A 239 -16.46 11.26 -8.19
N TYR A 240 -16.17 10.00 -7.87
CA TYR A 240 -15.11 9.23 -8.53
C TYR A 240 -15.41 9.00 -10.02
N SER A 241 -16.70 8.82 -10.38
CA SER A 241 -17.13 8.78 -11.78
C SER A 241 -16.84 10.08 -12.53
N GLU A 242 -16.97 11.24 -11.88
CA GLU A 242 -16.58 12.55 -12.43
C GLU A 242 -15.07 12.61 -12.68
N VAL A 243 -14.27 12.21 -11.71
CA VAL A 243 -12.81 12.19 -11.81
C VAL A 243 -12.36 11.33 -13.00
N VAL A 244 -12.89 10.11 -13.11
CA VAL A 244 -12.57 9.20 -14.22
C VAL A 244 -12.96 9.79 -15.57
N ARG A 245 -14.16 10.38 -15.67
CA ARG A 245 -14.65 10.98 -16.92
C ARG A 245 -13.87 12.24 -17.33
N ARG A 246 -13.37 13.00 -16.37
CA ARG A 246 -12.47 14.15 -16.62
C ARG A 246 -11.03 13.74 -16.87
N ASN A 247 -10.66 12.52 -16.48
CA ASN A 247 -9.28 12.08 -16.36
C ASN A 247 -8.46 13.04 -15.46
N GLY A 248 -9.03 13.45 -14.32
CA GLY A 248 -8.40 14.40 -13.41
C GLY A 248 -9.31 14.86 -12.26
N LEU A 249 -8.70 15.43 -11.22
CA LEU A 249 -9.42 16.00 -10.09
C LEU A 249 -10.21 17.25 -10.51
N PRO A 250 -11.41 17.51 -9.93
CA PRO A 250 -12.10 18.78 -10.13
C PRO A 250 -11.25 19.92 -9.55
N GLY A 251 -11.15 21.03 -10.30
CA GLY A 251 -10.48 22.25 -9.87
C GLY A 251 -11.34 23.12 -8.95
#